data_AF-A0A0U3AH24-F1
#
_entry.id   AF-A0A0U3AH24-F1
#
_cell.length_a   1.000
_cell.length_b   1.000
_cell.length_c   1.000
_cell.angle_alpha   90.00
_cell.angle_beta   90.00
_cell.angle_gamma   90.00
#
_symmetry.space_group_name_H-M   'P 1'
#
loop_
_entity.id
_entity.type
_entity.pdbx_description
1 polymer ?
#
loop_
_entity_poly.entity_id
_entity_poly.type
_entity_poly.pdbx_seq_one_letter_code
_entity_poly.pdbx_strand_id
1 'polypeptide(L)'
;MSNTVNERAAWSLRGNVAELSCGKLSGRIDAARPNAGVHDVTLDGAQKTIDLLRVYRSDIRDEKSWPLPVAESYVRGNDLVASYQATDDWPFSPQLYWQANS
;
A
#
# COMPACT_ATOMS: atom_id res chain seq x y z
N MET A 1 29.95 -15.25 -13.43
CA MET A 1 29.17 -15.64 -12.24
C MET A 1 28.39 -14.42 -11.81
N SER A 2 27.14 -14.30 -12.24
CA SER A 2 26.28 -13.19 -11.82
C SER A 2 25.83 -13.48 -10.39
N ASN A 3 26.23 -12.61 -9.45
CA ASN A 3 25.66 -12.59 -8.11
C ASN A 3 24.19 -12.20 -8.27
N THR A 4 23.29 -13.18 -8.35
CA THR A 4 21.87 -12.94 -8.19
C THR A 4 21.68 -12.60 -6.72
N VAL A 5 21.83 -11.31 -6.38
CA VAL A 5 21.31 -10.80 -5.12
C VAL A 5 19.85 -11.23 -5.11
N ASN A 6 19.48 -12.07 -4.15
CA ASN A 6 18.10 -12.44 -3.95
C ASN A 6 17.42 -11.15 -3.45
N GLU A 7 16.91 -10.34 -4.38
CA GLU A 7 16.31 -9.04 -4.08
C GLU A 7 15.01 -9.30 -3.32
N ARG A 8 15.14 -9.36 -1.99
CA ARG A 8 14.00 -9.47 -1.10
C ARG A 8 13.09 -8.28 -1.33
N ALA A 9 11.80 -8.57 -1.39
CA ALA A 9 10.80 -7.52 -1.47
C ALA A 9 10.89 -6.63 -0.22
N ALA A 10 10.92 -5.32 -0.43
CA ALA A 10 11.09 -4.35 0.64
C ALA A 10 10.18 -3.14 0.44
N TRP A 11 9.58 -2.70 1.55
CA TRP A 11 8.92 -1.41 1.63
C TRP A 11 9.84 -0.38 2.27
N SER A 12 9.82 0.84 1.75
CA SER A 12 10.34 2.01 2.45
C SER A 12 9.22 3.02 2.62
N LEU A 13 9.18 3.77 3.74
CA LEU A 13 8.07 4.67 4.08
C LEU A 13 8.59 6.08 4.36
N ARG A 14 7.90 7.08 3.79
CA ARG A 14 8.10 8.51 4.08
C ARG A 14 6.75 9.19 4.31
N GLY A 15 6.46 9.53 5.56
CA GLY A 15 5.10 9.95 5.93
C GLY A 15 4.13 8.79 5.73
N ASN A 16 3.08 8.99 4.94
CA ASN A 16 2.10 7.95 4.58
C ASN A 16 2.38 7.30 3.21
N VAL A 17 3.41 7.73 2.49
CA VAL A 17 3.74 7.20 1.17
C VAL A 17 4.84 6.16 1.29
N ALA A 18 4.50 4.93 0.92
CA ALA A 18 5.40 3.79 0.89
C ALA A 18 5.81 3.46 -0.54
N GLU A 19 7.05 3.06 -0.73
CA GLU A 19 7.60 2.60 -2.01
C GLU A 19 7.98 1.12 -1.89
N LEU A 20 7.48 0.31 -2.82
CA LEU A 20 7.81 -1.10 -2.99
C LEU A 20 8.98 -1.25 -3.94
N SER A 21 9.95 -2.06 -3.55
CA SER A 21 10.95 -2.64 -4.44
C SER A 21 10.91 -4.16 -4.29
N CYS A 22 10.57 -4.88 -5.36
CA CYS A 22 10.44 -6.33 -5.39
C CYS A 22 10.97 -6.90 -6.71
N GLY A 23 12.28 -7.14 -6.76
CA GLY A 23 12.95 -7.53 -8.00
C GLY A 23 12.73 -6.47 -9.09
N LYS A 24 12.14 -6.90 -10.21
CA LYS A 24 11.84 -6.05 -11.36
C LYS A 24 10.59 -5.19 -11.20
N LEU A 25 9.81 -5.41 -10.13
CA LEU A 25 8.57 -4.69 -9.84
C LEU A 25 8.84 -3.59 -8.82
N SER A 26 8.42 -2.38 -9.12
CA SER A 26 8.31 -1.30 -8.14
C SER A 26 6.95 -0.64 -8.20
N GLY A 27 6.58 0.08 -7.14
CA GLY A 27 5.33 0.81 -7.07
C GLY A 27 5.22 1.60 -5.78
N ARG A 28 4.12 2.33 -5.61
CA ARG A 28 3.91 3.20 -4.45
C ARG A 28 2.52 2.99 -3.87
N ILE A 29 2.40 3.08 -2.56
CA ILE A 29 1.12 3.13 -1.85
C ILE A 29 1.09 4.41 -1.04
N ASP A 30 0.00 5.16 -1.14
CA ASP A 30 -0.32 6.19 -0.16
C ASP A 30 -1.32 5.60 0.84
N ALA A 31 -0.89 5.38 2.08
CA ALA A 31 -1.73 4.85 3.14
C ALA A 31 -2.92 5.77 3.47
N ALA A 32 -2.88 7.06 3.11
CA ALA A 32 -4.03 7.94 3.21
C ALA A 32 -5.02 7.79 2.05
N ARG A 33 -4.66 7.03 1.01
CA ARG A 33 -5.48 6.76 -0.19
C ARG A 33 -5.45 5.27 -0.57
N PRO A 34 -5.85 4.35 0.31
CA PRO A 34 -5.84 2.90 0.05
C PRO A 34 -6.70 2.47 -1.15
N ASN A 35 -7.66 3.30 -1.57
CA ASN A 35 -8.44 3.11 -2.80
C ASN A 35 -7.64 3.37 -4.08
N ALA A 36 -6.47 4.03 -4.02
CA ALA A 36 -5.52 4.11 -5.12
C ALA A 36 -4.67 2.83 -5.25
N GLY A 37 -4.55 2.06 -4.17
CA GLY A 37 -3.72 0.85 -4.14
C GLY A 37 -2.25 1.13 -4.45
N VAL A 38 -1.57 0.11 -4.97
CA VAL A 38 -0.24 0.24 -5.55
C VAL A 38 -0.37 0.95 -6.90
N HIS A 39 0.17 2.15 -7.01
CA HIS A 39 0.21 2.97 -8.21
C HIS A 39 1.67 3.25 -8.59
N ASP A 40 1.88 4.03 -9.67
CA ASP A 40 3.20 4.28 -10.26
C ASP A 40 3.99 2.99 -10.52
N VAL A 41 3.29 1.95 -10.97
CA VAL A 41 3.86 0.62 -11.13
C VAL A 41 4.89 0.62 -12.26
N THR A 42 6.11 0.17 -11.96
CA THR A 42 7.12 -0.15 -12.98
C THR A 42 7.39 -1.64 -12.98
N LEU A 43 7.56 -2.21 -14.18
CA LEU A 43 8.01 -3.58 -14.35
C LEU A 43 9.14 -3.59 -15.39
N ASP A 44 10.31 -4.08 -15.01
CA ASP A 44 11.50 -4.07 -15.86
C ASP A 44 11.85 -2.65 -16.34
N GLY A 45 11.67 -1.65 -15.46
CA GLY A 45 11.92 -0.24 -15.75
C GLY A 45 10.87 0.43 -16.66
N ALA A 46 9.88 -0.30 -17.15
CA ALA A 46 8.78 0.25 -17.94
C ALA A 46 7.58 0.60 -17.05
N GLN A 47 7.13 1.86 -17.12
CA GLN A 47 5.90 2.31 -16.47
C GLN A 47 4.70 1.52 -17.00
N LYS A 48 3.81 1.12 -16.09
CA LYS A 48 2.55 0.45 -16.39
C LYS A 48 1.40 1.33 -15.93
N THR A 49 0.41 1.52 -16.81
CA THR A 49 -0.84 2.22 -16.46
C THR A 49 -1.78 1.22 -15.79
N ILE A 50 -1.45 0.84 -14.55
CA ILE A 50 -2.23 -0.10 -13.75
C ILE A 50 -2.13 0.26 -12.26
N ASP A 51 -3.25 0.06 -11.57
CA ASP A 51 -3.32 0.12 -10.11
C ASP A 51 -3.59 -1.29 -9.59
N LEU A 52 -2.83 -1.73 -8.59
CA LEU A 52 -2.97 -3.07 -7.98
C LEU A 52 -3.45 -2.95 -6.54
N LEU A 53 -4.12 -3.99 -6.02
CA LEU A 53 -4.47 -4.11 -4.60
C LEU A 53 -5.23 -2.90 -4.02
N ARG A 54 -6.10 -2.30 -4.83
CA ARG A 54 -6.98 -1.19 -4.41
C ARG A 54 -7.97 -1.71 -3.36
N VAL A 55 -8.11 -0.98 -2.27
CA VAL A 55 -9.02 -1.34 -1.19
C VAL A 55 -10.22 -0.41 -1.19
N TYR A 56 -11.40 -1.00 -1.21
CA TYR A 56 -12.68 -0.32 -1.14
C TYR A 56 -13.53 -0.95 -0.06
N ARG A 57 -14.44 -0.16 0.52
CA ARG A 57 -15.54 -0.73 1.28
C ARG A 57 -16.73 -0.92 0.36
N SER A 58 -17.41 -2.06 0.49
CA SER A 58 -18.57 -2.41 -0.35
C SER A 58 -19.87 -1.74 0.08
N ASP A 59 -19.92 -1.19 1.29
CA ASP A 59 -21.10 -0.56 1.90
C ASP A 59 -21.15 0.97 1.73
N ILE A 60 -20.23 1.54 0.95
CA ILE A 60 -20.12 2.98 0.74
C ILE A 60 -21.35 3.49 -0.01
N ARG A 61 -22.18 4.26 0.68
CA ARG A 61 -23.26 5.06 0.07
C ARG A 61 -22.80 6.48 -0.30
N ASP A 62 -21.74 6.97 0.34
CA ASP A 62 -21.11 8.27 0.10
C ASP A 62 -19.59 8.11 0.03
N GLU A 63 -18.97 8.53 -1.08
CA GLU A 63 -17.52 8.46 -1.31
C GLU A 63 -16.70 9.14 -0.20
N LYS A 64 -17.30 10.00 0.64
CA LYS A 64 -16.62 10.65 1.77
C LYS A 64 -16.32 9.72 2.95
N SER A 65 -16.96 8.55 3.05
CA SER A 65 -16.77 7.62 4.17
C SER A 65 -15.55 6.71 4.01
N TRP A 66 -14.81 6.84 2.90
CA TRP A 66 -13.54 6.14 2.66
C TRP A 66 -12.64 6.97 1.72
N PRO A 67 -11.36 7.16 2.04
CA PRO A 67 -10.62 6.51 3.11
C PRO A 67 -10.84 7.12 4.50
N LEU A 68 -10.69 6.28 5.52
CA LEU A 68 -10.66 6.74 6.90
C LEU A 68 -9.37 7.53 7.18
N PRO A 69 -9.34 8.39 8.22
CA PRO A 69 -8.11 9.02 8.66
C PRO A 69 -7.07 7.98 9.09
N VAL A 70 -5.83 8.13 8.62
CA VAL A 70 -4.71 7.27 9.05
C VAL A 70 -4.38 7.60 10.50
N ALA A 71 -4.46 6.60 11.37
CA ALA A 71 -3.98 6.69 12.74
C ALA A 71 -2.46 6.51 12.78
N GLU A 72 -1.95 5.50 12.06
CA GLU A 72 -0.54 5.16 12.02
C GLU A 72 -0.22 4.40 10.73
N SER A 73 0.98 4.62 10.17
CA SER A 73 1.54 3.77 9.12
C SER A 73 3.02 3.49 9.40
N TYR A 74 3.44 2.24 9.17
CA TYR A 74 4.82 1.79 9.40
C TYR A 74 5.16 0.55 8.57
N VAL A 75 6.46 0.29 8.43
CA VAL A 75 6.98 -0.95 7.84
C VAL A 75 7.39 -1.91 8.94
N ARG A 76 6.91 -3.16 8.87
CA ARG A 76 7.28 -4.24 9.78
C ARG A 76 7.82 -5.41 8.98
N GLY A 77 9.15 -5.54 8.92
CA GLY A 77 9.79 -6.50 8.03
C GLY A 77 9.49 -6.17 6.57
N ASN A 78 8.79 -7.06 5.87
CA ASN A 78 8.38 -6.87 4.47
C ASN A 78 6.91 -6.45 4.31
N ASP A 79 6.25 -6.09 5.41
CA ASP A 79 4.87 -5.65 5.41
C ASP A 79 4.79 -4.13 5.56
N LEU A 80 4.01 -3.48 4.70
CA LEU A 80 3.48 -2.16 4.97
C LEU A 80 2.18 -2.33 5.77
N VAL A 81 2.12 -1.70 6.93
CA VAL A 81 0.96 -1.72 7.81
C VAL A 81 0.39 -0.31 7.92
N ALA A 82 -0.93 -0.18 7.77
CA ALA A 82 -1.66 1.06 8.03
C ALA A 82 -2.87 0.80 8.92
N SER A 83 -2.96 1.54 10.03
CA SER A 83 -4.07 1.51 10.97
C SER A 83 -4.90 2.79 10.78
N TYR A 84 -6.22 2.67 10.81
CA TYR A 84 -7.14 3.79 10.56
C TYR A 84 -8.01 4.09 11.78
N GLN A 85 -8.43 5.34 11.92
CA GLN A 85 -9.31 5.78 12.99
C GLN A 85 -10.76 5.42 12.67
N ALA A 86 -11.48 4.91 13.68
CA ALA A 86 -12.93 4.82 13.63
C ALA A 86 -13.56 6.22 13.44
N THR A 87 -14.72 6.25 12.80
CA THR A 87 -15.54 7.45 12.59
C THR A 87 -16.98 7.18 13.05
N ASP A 88 -17.80 8.22 13.19
CA ASP A 88 -19.20 8.06 13.59
C ASP A 88 -19.99 7.17 12.61
N ASP A 89 -19.70 7.30 11.31
CA ASP A 89 -20.32 6.49 10.25
C ASP A 89 -19.75 5.07 10.14
N TRP A 90 -18.57 4.83 10.72
CA TRP A 90 -17.94 3.52 10.74
C TRP A 90 -17.10 3.34 12.00
N PRO A 91 -17.70 2.78 13.07
CA PRO A 91 -17.08 2.72 14.41
C PRO A 91 -16.06 1.58 14.53
N PHE A 92 -15.37 1.25 13.44
CA PHE A 92 -14.34 0.22 13.39
C PHE A 92 -13.02 0.88 12.99
N SER A 93 -11.93 0.40 13.58
CA SER A 93 -10.57 0.84 13.27
C SER A 93 -9.87 -0.24 12.46
N PRO A 94 -10.05 -0.30 11.13
CA PRO A 94 -9.45 -1.34 10.33
C PRO A 94 -7.94 -1.19 10.29
N GLN A 95 -7.28 -2.31 10.02
CA GLN A 95 -5.85 -2.36 9.76
C GLN A 95 -5.63 -3.06 8.42
N LEU A 96 -4.87 -2.41 7.54
CA LEU A 96 -4.50 -2.95 6.23
C LEU A 96 -3.04 -3.36 6.23
N TYR A 97 -2.79 -4.48 5.56
CA TYR A 97 -1.49 -5.11 5.42
C TYR A 97 -1.21 -5.32 3.94
N TRP A 98 -0.17 -4.66 3.42
CA TRP A 98 0.37 -4.97 2.10
C TRP A 98 1.67 -5.73 2.28
N GLN A 99 1.60 -7.04 2.02
CA GLN A 99 2.73 -7.94 2.16
C GLN A 99 3.45 -8.05 0.83
N ALA A 100 4.78 -8.00 0.87
CA ALA A 100 5.60 -8.27 -0.30
C ALA A 100 6.47 -9.49 -0.03
N ASN A 101 6.25 -10.54 -0.84
CA ASN A 101 6.99 -11.80 -0.75
C ASN A 101 7.77 -12.00 -2.06
N SER A 102 9.06 -12.31 -1.92
CA SER A 102 9.99 -12.67 -3.02
C SER A 102 10.23 -14.17 -3.06
#